data_AF-A0A7X8JVY4-F1
#
_entry.id   AF-A0A7X8JVY4-F1
#
_cell.length_a   1.000
_cell.length_b   1.000
_cell.length_c   1.000
_cell.angle_alpha   90.00
_cell.angle_beta   90.00
_cell.angle_gamma   90.00
#
_symmetry.space_group_name_H-M   'P 1'
#
loop_
_entity.id
_entity.type
_entity.pdbx_description
1 polymer ?
#
loop_
_entity_poly.entity_id
_entity_poly.type
_entity_poly.pdbx_seq_one_letter_code
_entity_poly.pdbx_strand_id
1 'polypeptide(L)'
;MKPELYHKIFTLINKKIEGEYWDYKQEWHSENERLLLDILCLANTVHNEDCYILFGVADNGEITGLSEDSPNRKNQAAILDLLSNTVFAGDNVPSIAVETISVRGKEIDVLTVFNSYNVPFYLKSKCKRYNSIQIGYIYSRTGDRNTPINENSTMQQIEMLWKKRLGLLNPPLEQIVARLKSKLEWKQLGDTYYNIYNPDFKLVDEWDIEDRRHDNRPFYSYNQCNESTHFSTLKILCRETVLKEFEIVTLDSGRYSTPAPEWGFIHDPVYKSQSLFCYRYIIKDSIDYAIQQFLYDEENQEQWMAKQRFDEVILYFENKEEQEEFHKTIEDNPDTVEQYIEDARLRHYHISSNNKLEVKDVIDKLITGFAFNRFLFDYRRRTQGIDVKRIKSVRVLNTSMGLIASDEISKHQLDISESGTLEHSLFNRDSNKPVEVYKYIVDKYWLREFLNFLEPITTGWGNNFTHDMLDGYEWILTLKYSDGSKKIIKGNAGPYPEGEEVERRIRVLTDFEIEPMIF
;
A
#
# COMPACT_ATOMS: atom_id res chain seq x y z
N MET A 1 2.28 -22.96 4.79
CA MET A 1 1.61 -23.51 3.58
C MET A 1 0.61 -22.48 3.12
N LYS A 2 0.62 -22.02 1.87
CA LYS A 2 -0.37 -21.04 1.39
C LYS A 2 -1.73 -21.75 1.30
N PRO A 3 -2.72 -21.45 2.17
CA PRO A 3 -4.00 -22.19 2.20
C PRO A 3 -4.71 -22.15 0.84
N GLU A 4 -4.56 -21.05 0.13
CA GLU A 4 -5.12 -20.81 -1.20
C GLU A 4 -4.63 -21.81 -2.25
N LEU A 5 -3.32 -22.11 -2.29
CA LEU A 5 -2.76 -23.05 -3.27
C LEU A 5 -3.33 -24.46 -3.04
N TYR A 6 -3.38 -24.92 -1.79
CA TYR A 6 -3.97 -26.21 -1.46
C TYR A 6 -5.43 -26.30 -1.94
N HIS A 7 -6.25 -25.28 -1.63
CA HIS A 7 -7.65 -25.24 -2.06
C HIS A 7 -7.80 -25.23 -3.59
N LYS A 8 -6.97 -24.46 -4.30
CA LYS A 8 -6.95 -24.43 -5.76
C LYS A 8 -6.64 -25.81 -6.34
N ILE A 9 -5.53 -26.43 -5.92
CA ILE A 9 -5.09 -27.73 -6.44
C ILE A 9 -6.08 -28.85 -6.10
N PHE A 10 -6.62 -28.84 -4.88
CA PHE A 10 -7.67 -29.79 -4.49
C PHE A 10 -8.92 -29.66 -5.38
N THR A 11 -9.32 -28.44 -5.71
CA THR A 11 -10.44 -28.17 -6.62
C THR A 11 -10.15 -28.69 -8.02
N LEU A 12 -8.94 -28.49 -8.54
CA LEU A 12 -8.54 -28.99 -9.86
C LEU A 12 -8.60 -30.52 -9.93
N ILE A 13 -7.97 -31.23 -8.99
CA ILE A 13 -7.99 -32.70 -8.94
C ILE A 13 -9.42 -33.25 -8.87
N ASN A 14 -10.33 -32.57 -8.14
CA ASN A 14 -11.72 -32.98 -8.04
C ASN A 14 -12.52 -32.81 -9.35
N LYS A 15 -12.04 -32.02 -10.32
CA LYS A 15 -12.67 -31.95 -11.66
C LYS A 15 -12.52 -33.24 -12.45
N LYS A 16 -11.55 -34.10 -12.11
CA LYS A 16 -11.29 -35.41 -12.76
C LYS A 16 -10.98 -35.35 -14.26
N ILE A 17 -10.68 -34.16 -14.76
CA ILE A 17 -10.26 -33.89 -16.14
C ILE A 17 -9.08 -32.92 -16.10
N GLU A 18 -8.25 -32.96 -17.15
CA GLU A 18 -7.24 -31.93 -17.42
C GLU A 18 -7.88 -30.69 -18.03
N GLY A 19 -7.13 -29.60 -18.10
CA GLY A 19 -7.65 -28.36 -18.67
C GLY A 19 -6.57 -27.47 -19.26
N GLU A 20 -6.95 -26.23 -19.51
CA GLU A 20 -6.11 -25.22 -20.17
C GLU A 20 -4.86 -24.85 -19.38
N TYR A 21 -4.98 -24.80 -18.05
CA TYR A 21 -3.91 -24.36 -17.16
C TYR A 21 -3.48 -25.44 -16.16
N TRP A 22 -3.92 -26.69 -16.31
CA TRP A 22 -3.41 -27.78 -15.49
C TRP A 22 -3.31 -29.11 -16.24
N ASP A 23 -2.31 -29.89 -15.85
CA ASP A 23 -1.96 -31.17 -16.46
C ASP A 23 -1.66 -32.19 -15.35
N TYR A 24 -2.13 -33.43 -15.49
CA TYR A 24 -1.86 -34.50 -14.54
C TYR A 24 -0.68 -35.33 -15.03
N LYS A 25 0.15 -35.76 -14.08
CA LYS A 25 1.24 -36.71 -14.31
C LYS A 25 1.30 -37.69 -13.15
N GLN A 26 1.31 -38.98 -13.44
CA GLN A 26 1.47 -39.98 -12.38
C GLN A 26 2.85 -39.89 -11.74
N GLU A 27 3.88 -39.67 -12.57
CA GLU A 27 5.28 -39.62 -12.16
C GLU A 27 6.00 -38.49 -12.90
N TRP A 28 7.16 -38.10 -12.36
CA TRP A 28 8.04 -37.16 -13.03
C TRP A 28 8.63 -37.75 -14.31
N HIS A 29 8.82 -36.92 -15.34
CA HIS A 29 9.39 -37.39 -16.60
C HIS A 29 10.80 -37.97 -16.41
N SER A 30 11.01 -39.13 -17.02
CA SER A 30 12.33 -39.74 -17.21
C SER A 30 13.20 -38.92 -18.16
N GLU A 31 12.60 -38.29 -19.17
CA GLU A 31 13.25 -37.44 -20.15
C GLU A 31 13.06 -35.96 -19.82
N ASN A 32 14.16 -35.24 -19.53
CA ASN A 32 14.12 -33.80 -19.29
C ASN A 32 13.57 -33.00 -20.49
N GLU A 33 13.73 -33.52 -21.71
CA GLU A 33 13.23 -32.88 -22.93
C GLU A 33 11.69 -32.84 -22.97
N ARG A 34 11.01 -33.87 -22.44
CA ARG A 34 9.54 -33.89 -22.31
C ARG A 34 9.05 -32.95 -21.23
N LEU A 35 9.73 -32.89 -20.10
CA LEU A 35 9.41 -31.93 -19.04
C LEU A 35 9.59 -30.49 -19.53
N LEU A 36 10.66 -30.21 -20.28
CA LEU A 36 10.88 -28.89 -20.87
C LEU A 36 9.78 -28.53 -21.89
N LEU A 37 9.31 -29.49 -22.69
CA LEU A 37 8.19 -29.30 -23.60
C LEU A 37 6.91 -28.91 -22.84
N ASP A 38 6.57 -29.64 -21.78
CA ASP A 38 5.37 -29.35 -20.99
C ASP A 38 5.46 -27.97 -20.31
N ILE A 39 6.64 -27.60 -19.79
CA ILE A 39 6.90 -26.25 -19.25
C ILE A 39 6.73 -25.19 -20.35
N LEU A 40 7.29 -25.39 -21.55
CA LEU A 40 7.17 -24.44 -22.65
C LEU A 40 5.71 -24.27 -23.10
N CYS A 41 4.96 -25.36 -23.22
CA CYS A 41 3.55 -25.34 -23.58
C CYS A 41 2.70 -24.56 -22.56
N LEU A 42 2.94 -24.77 -21.27
CA LEU A 42 2.23 -24.07 -20.18
C LEU A 42 2.71 -22.64 -19.96
N ALA A 43 3.97 -22.33 -20.28
CA ALA A 43 4.48 -20.96 -20.27
C ALA A 43 3.92 -20.13 -21.45
N ASN A 44 3.62 -20.79 -22.56
CA ASN A 44 3.07 -20.19 -23.79
C ASN A 44 1.55 -20.38 -23.90
N THR A 45 0.82 -19.86 -22.92
CA THR A 45 -0.64 -19.79 -22.94
C THR A 45 -1.12 -18.38 -23.24
N VAL A 46 -2.32 -18.29 -23.84
CA VAL A 46 -2.94 -17.03 -24.25
C VAL A 46 -3.74 -16.37 -23.11
N HIS A 47 -4.26 -17.17 -22.18
CA HIS A 47 -4.95 -16.68 -20.97
C HIS A 47 -3.95 -16.14 -19.93
N ASN A 48 -4.44 -15.40 -18.94
CA ASN A 48 -3.62 -14.72 -17.91
C ASN A 48 -3.61 -15.49 -16.57
N GLU A 49 -3.52 -16.81 -16.61
CA GLU A 49 -3.56 -17.68 -15.43
C GLU A 49 -2.24 -18.43 -15.25
N ASP A 50 -1.81 -18.59 -14.01
CA ASP A 50 -0.73 -19.52 -13.67
C ASP A 50 -1.13 -20.95 -14.03
N CYS A 51 -0.17 -21.71 -14.53
CA CYS A 51 -0.36 -23.07 -14.99
C CYS A 51 0.29 -24.08 -14.04
N TYR A 52 -0.24 -25.30 -13.99
CA TYR A 52 0.17 -26.31 -13.02
C TYR A 52 0.42 -27.68 -13.66
N ILE A 53 1.54 -28.31 -13.33
CA ILE A 53 1.72 -29.76 -13.56
C ILE A 53 1.64 -30.44 -12.20
N LEU A 54 0.72 -31.38 -12.06
CA LEU A 54 0.44 -32.08 -10.81
C LEU A 54 0.98 -33.51 -10.90
N PHE A 55 2.12 -33.75 -10.24
CA PHE A 55 2.76 -35.06 -10.19
C PHE A 55 2.22 -35.90 -9.02
N GLY A 56 2.00 -37.19 -9.24
CA GLY A 56 1.31 -38.08 -8.28
C GLY A 56 -0.21 -38.11 -8.49
N VAL A 57 -0.68 -37.72 -9.67
CA VAL A 57 -2.09 -37.74 -10.06
C VAL A 57 -2.21 -38.43 -11.43
N ALA A 58 -3.08 -39.42 -11.54
CA ALA A 58 -3.37 -40.08 -12.80
C ALA A 58 -4.26 -39.22 -13.71
N ASP A 59 -4.26 -39.52 -15.01
CA ASP A 59 -5.02 -38.79 -16.04
C ASP A 59 -6.54 -38.72 -15.74
N ASN A 60 -7.08 -39.70 -15.01
CA ASN A 60 -8.47 -39.72 -14.54
C ASN A 60 -8.71 -38.91 -13.24
N GLY A 61 -7.71 -38.17 -12.76
CA GLY A 61 -7.70 -37.41 -11.51
C GLY A 61 -7.61 -38.27 -10.24
N GLU A 62 -7.27 -39.55 -10.33
CA GLU A 62 -6.98 -40.39 -9.17
C GLU A 62 -5.64 -40.01 -8.54
N ILE A 63 -5.64 -39.82 -7.22
CA ILE A 63 -4.41 -39.46 -6.49
C ILE A 63 -3.62 -40.75 -6.24
N THR A 64 -2.57 -40.96 -7.03
CA THR A 64 -1.64 -42.09 -6.86
C THR A 64 -0.67 -41.80 -5.72
N GLY A 65 -0.21 -40.56 -5.62
CA GLY A 65 0.76 -40.07 -4.65
C GLY A 65 2.20 -40.35 -5.06
N LEU A 66 3.14 -39.58 -4.52
CA LEU A 66 4.58 -39.78 -4.65
C LEU A 66 5.19 -40.20 -3.32
N SER A 67 6.31 -40.91 -3.41
CA SER A 67 7.18 -41.29 -2.29
C SER A 67 8.55 -40.64 -2.47
N GLU A 68 9.43 -40.70 -1.46
CA GLU A 68 10.80 -40.20 -1.59
C GLU A 68 11.57 -40.95 -2.69
N ASP A 69 11.34 -42.25 -2.84
CA ASP A 69 11.97 -43.11 -3.84
C ASP A 69 11.27 -43.08 -5.21
N SER A 70 10.27 -42.20 -5.39
CA SER A 70 9.56 -42.10 -6.67
C SER A 70 10.54 -41.74 -7.81
N PRO A 71 10.49 -42.45 -8.95
CA PRO A 71 11.45 -42.26 -10.02
C PRO A 71 11.51 -40.82 -10.52
N ASN A 72 12.73 -40.32 -10.72
CA ASN A 72 13.00 -39.02 -11.35
C ASN A 72 12.37 -37.80 -10.65
N ARG A 73 11.98 -37.93 -9.37
CA ARG A 73 11.41 -36.84 -8.57
C ARG A 73 12.37 -35.65 -8.53
N LYS A 74 11.88 -34.44 -8.83
CA LYS A 74 12.68 -33.22 -8.92
C LYS A 74 12.22 -32.21 -7.88
N ASN A 75 13.19 -31.46 -7.35
CA ASN A 75 12.93 -30.31 -6.50
C ASN A 75 13.13 -29.00 -7.28
N GLN A 76 12.87 -27.86 -6.62
CA GLN A 76 13.02 -26.52 -7.21
C GLN A 76 14.39 -26.33 -7.89
N ALA A 77 15.48 -26.70 -7.21
CA ALA A 77 16.83 -26.49 -7.72
C ALA A 77 17.10 -27.27 -9.01
N ALA A 78 16.60 -28.51 -9.11
CA ALA A 78 16.73 -29.32 -10.31
C ALA A 78 16.00 -28.72 -11.52
N ILE A 79 14.84 -28.09 -11.32
CA ILE A 79 14.10 -27.41 -12.40
C ILE A 79 14.78 -26.10 -12.80
N LEU A 80 15.27 -25.32 -11.84
CA LEU A 80 16.02 -24.11 -12.13
C LEU A 80 17.30 -24.41 -12.90
N ASP A 81 18.01 -25.49 -12.54
CA ASP A 81 19.20 -25.96 -13.28
C ASP A 81 18.85 -26.45 -14.70
N LEU A 82 17.70 -27.12 -14.87
CA LEU A 82 17.21 -27.50 -16.19
C LEU A 82 16.99 -26.28 -17.10
N LEU A 83 16.36 -25.22 -16.56
CA LEU A 83 16.05 -24.00 -17.30
C LEU A 83 17.30 -23.15 -17.54
N SER A 84 18.22 -23.03 -16.59
CA SER A 84 19.46 -22.26 -16.75
C SER A 84 20.41 -22.87 -17.78
N ASN A 85 20.42 -24.19 -17.90
CA ASN A 85 21.19 -24.92 -18.91
C ASN A 85 20.53 -24.90 -20.31
N THR A 86 19.39 -24.22 -20.45
CA THR A 86 18.64 -24.08 -21.70
C THR A 86 18.76 -22.63 -22.21
N VAL A 87 19.13 -22.45 -23.48
CA VAL A 87 19.32 -21.11 -24.06
C VAL A 87 18.03 -20.65 -24.72
N PHE A 88 17.27 -19.81 -24.03
CA PHE A 88 16.04 -19.22 -24.54
C PHE A 88 16.31 -18.01 -25.44
N ALA A 89 15.39 -17.75 -26.37
CA ALA A 89 15.46 -16.57 -27.22
C ALA A 89 15.08 -15.30 -26.45
N GLY A 90 15.80 -14.21 -26.71
CA GLY A 90 15.59 -12.91 -26.06
C GLY A 90 15.89 -12.90 -24.56
N ASP A 91 16.66 -13.89 -24.06
CA ASP A 91 17.00 -14.07 -22.65
C ASP A 91 15.77 -14.17 -21.72
N ASN A 92 14.62 -14.53 -22.29
CA ASN A 92 13.35 -14.72 -21.58
C ASN A 92 13.23 -16.16 -21.09
N VAL A 93 13.30 -16.38 -19.78
CA VAL A 93 13.15 -17.71 -19.15
C VAL A 93 11.79 -17.77 -18.43
N PRO A 94 11.00 -18.85 -18.57
CA PRO A 94 9.78 -19.04 -17.80
C PRO A 94 10.05 -19.03 -16.30
N SER A 95 9.23 -18.31 -15.54
CA SER A 95 9.28 -18.32 -14.07
C SER A 95 8.49 -19.52 -13.54
N ILE A 96 9.05 -20.25 -12.58
CA ILE A 96 8.46 -21.48 -12.04
C ILE A 96 8.63 -21.61 -10.52
N ALA A 97 7.77 -22.43 -9.89
CA ALA A 97 7.91 -22.87 -8.51
C ALA A 97 7.50 -24.35 -8.35
N VAL A 98 8.22 -25.10 -7.53
CA VAL A 98 7.91 -26.49 -7.17
C VAL A 98 7.56 -26.56 -5.68
N GLU A 99 6.36 -27.01 -5.36
CA GLU A 99 5.87 -27.19 -3.99
C GLU A 99 5.31 -28.61 -3.80
N THR A 100 5.59 -29.25 -2.68
CA THR A 100 4.98 -30.55 -2.32
C THR A 100 3.83 -30.31 -1.36
N ILE A 101 2.65 -30.88 -1.68
CA ILE A 101 1.45 -30.79 -0.84
C ILE A 101 0.96 -32.19 -0.48
N SER A 102 0.37 -32.34 0.71
CA SER A 102 -0.29 -33.59 1.12
C SER A 102 -1.79 -33.50 0.90
N VAL A 103 -2.33 -34.31 -0.01
CA VAL A 103 -3.77 -34.38 -0.30
C VAL A 103 -4.27 -35.79 0.03
N ARG A 104 -5.25 -35.87 0.94
CA ARG A 104 -5.80 -37.16 1.44
C ARG A 104 -4.71 -38.13 1.94
N GLY A 105 -3.66 -37.59 2.58
CA GLY A 105 -2.55 -38.37 3.14
C GLY A 105 -1.52 -38.85 2.11
N LYS A 106 -1.63 -38.43 0.85
CA LYS A 106 -0.65 -38.73 -0.22
C LYS A 106 0.06 -37.45 -0.66
N GLU A 107 1.36 -37.55 -0.91
CA GLU A 107 2.15 -36.41 -1.42
C GLU A 107 1.92 -36.20 -2.92
N ILE A 108 1.81 -34.95 -3.32
CA ILE A 108 1.70 -34.50 -4.70
C ILE A 108 2.72 -33.38 -4.88
N ASP A 109 3.53 -33.45 -5.93
CA ASP A 109 4.40 -32.32 -6.29
C ASP A 109 3.67 -31.44 -7.30
N VAL A 110 3.67 -30.13 -7.05
CA VAL A 110 3.02 -29.10 -7.85
C VAL A 110 4.12 -28.26 -8.48
N LEU A 111 4.29 -28.37 -9.80
CA LEU A 111 5.10 -27.46 -10.58
C LEU A 111 4.20 -26.35 -11.13
N THR A 112 4.30 -25.16 -10.54
CA THR A 112 3.65 -23.95 -11.01
C THR A 112 4.52 -23.27 -12.06
N VAL A 113 3.95 -23.01 -13.24
CA VAL A 113 4.52 -22.16 -14.29
C VAL A 113 3.76 -20.84 -14.26
N PHE A 114 4.44 -19.77 -13.86
CA PHE A 114 3.78 -18.48 -13.66
C PHE A 114 3.40 -17.84 -15.00
N ASN A 115 2.23 -17.22 -15.04
CA ASN A 115 1.80 -16.43 -16.19
C ASN A 115 2.82 -15.34 -16.50
N SER A 116 3.05 -15.09 -17.80
CA SER A 116 3.95 -14.05 -18.25
C SER A 116 3.46 -13.36 -19.52
N TYR A 117 3.71 -12.06 -19.59
CA TYR A 117 3.58 -11.28 -20.81
C TYR A 117 4.83 -11.36 -21.70
N ASN A 118 5.92 -12.01 -21.27
CA ASN A 118 7.15 -12.14 -22.06
C ASN A 118 7.13 -13.28 -23.08
N VAL A 119 5.95 -13.84 -23.35
CA VAL A 119 5.70 -14.82 -24.40
C VAL A 119 6.03 -14.27 -25.80
N PRO A 120 6.23 -15.13 -26.81
CA PRO A 120 6.46 -16.57 -26.68
C PRO A 120 7.86 -16.88 -26.12
N PHE A 121 7.94 -17.91 -25.27
CA PHE A 121 9.17 -18.57 -24.85
C PHE A 121 9.54 -19.65 -25.86
N TYR A 122 10.76 -19.62 -26.37
CA TYR A 122 11.25 -20.64 -27.30
C TYR A 122 12.76 -20.73 -27.26
N LEU A 123 13.28 -21.85 -27.76
CA LEU A 123 14.71 -22.14 -27.69
C LEU A 123 15.47 -21.40 -28.78
N LYS A 124 16.53 -20.69 -28.39
CA LYS A 124 17.56 -20.16 -29.30
C LYS A 124 18.63 -21.21 -29.60
N SER A 125 18.94 -22.05 -28.61
CA SER A 125 19.83 -23.20 -28.77
C SER A 125 19.38 -24.32 -27.85
N LYS A 126 19.71 -25.57 -28.21
CA LYS A 126 19.40 -26.76 -27.41
C LYS A 126 20.66 -27.47 -26.94
N CYS A 127 20.55 -28.15 -25.80
CA CYS A 127 21.62 -29.03 -25.32
C CYS A 127 21.90 -30.13 -26.36
N LYS A 128 23.16 -30.55 -26.51
CA LYS A 128 23.54 -31.65 -27.44
C LYS A 128 22.85 -32.98 -27.13
N ARG A 129 22.33 -33.14 -25.91
CA ARG A 129 21.58 -34.34 -25.48
C ARG A 129 20.11 -34.31 -25.91
N TYR A 130 19.61 -33.17 -26.36
CA TYR A 130 18.22 -32.97 -26.78
C TYR A 130 18.10 -33.15 -28.29
N ASN A 131 17.41 -34.21 -28.70
CA ASN A 131 17.32 -34.60 -30.09
C ASN A 131 15.96 -34.23 -30.70
N SER A 132 14.90 -34.29 -29.90
CA SER A 132 13.52 -34.21 -30.39
C SER A 132 12.95 -32.79 -30.41
N ILE A 133 13.26 -31.97 -29.41
CA ILE A 133 12.82 -30.57 -29.32
C ILE A 133 13.59 -29.72 -30.34
N GLN A 134 12.89 -28.79 -30.97
CA GLN A 134 13.40 -28.00 -32.09
C GLN A 134 13.71 -26.57 -31.66
N ILE A 135 14.82 -26.04 -32.19
CA ILE A 135 15.21 -24.64 -32.02
C ILE A 135 14.25 -23.77 -32.82
N GLY A 136 13.82 -22.64 -32.26
CA GLY A 136 12.92 -21.69 -32.92
C GLY A 136 11.44 -22.09 -32.94
N TYR A 137 11.08 -23.31 -32.52
CA TYR A 137 9.69 -23.72 -32.43
C TYR A 137 9.06 -23.13 -31.16
N ILE A 138 7.84 -22.63 -31.31
CA ILE A 138 7.01 -22.12 -30.23
C ILE A 138 6.02 -23.22 -29.92
N TYR A 139 6.19 -23.85 -28.76
CA TYR A 139 5.27 -24.86 -28.25
C TYR A 139 4.26 -24.18 -27.34
N SER A 140 2.98 -24.48 -27.47
CA SER A 140 1.90 -23.87 -26.67
C SER A 140 0.90 -24.94 -26.24
N ARG A 141 -0.03 -24.55 -25.37
CA ARG A 141 -1.19 -25.37 -25.02
C ARG A 141 -2.49 -24.75 -25.55
N THR A 142 -3.42 -25.59 -25.98
CA THR A 142 -4.79 -25.19 -26.35
C THR A 142 -5.76 -26.24 -25.81
N GLY A 143 -6.62 -25.84 -24.87
CA GLY A 143 -7.39 -26.83 -24.10
C GLY A 143 -6.45 -27.70 -23.27
N ASP A 144 -6.65 -29.01 -23.31
CA ASP A 144 -5.79 -30.02 -22.69
C ASP A 144 -4.63 -30.48 -23.60
N ARG A 145 -4.44 -29.87 -24.77
CA ARG A 145 -3.48 -30.35 -25.78
C ARG A 145 -2.23 -29.49 -25.87
N ASN A 146 -1.08 -30.13 -25.70
CA ASN A 146 0.24 -29.56 -25.96
C ASN A 146 0.61 -29.70 -27.45
N THR A 147 1.32 -28.71 -28.00
CA THR A 147 1.95 -28.81 -29.32
C THR A 147 2.89 -30.03 -29.35
N PRO A 148 2.76 -30.94 -30.33
CA PRO A 148 3.66 -32.08 -30.45
C PRO A 148 5.12 -31.65 -30.56
N ILE A 149 6.04 -32.44 -29.98
CA ILE A 149 7.47 -32.08 -29.90
C ILE A 149 8.14 -31.81 -31.26
N ASN A 150 7.63 -32.47 -32.31
CA ASN A 150 8.11 -32.40 -33.69
C ASN A 150 7.38 -31.35 -34.54
N GLU A 151 6.40 -30.63 -33.97
CA GLU A 151 5.57 -29.65 -34.65
C GLU A 151 5.72 -28.28 -33.99
N ASN A 152 5.40 -27.23 -34.75
CA ASN A 152 5.30 -25.87 -34.24
C ASN A 152 3.84 -25.54 -33.97
N SER A 153 3.56 -24.62 -33.04
CA SER A 153 2.21 -24.13 -32.86
C SER A 153 1.65 -23.49 -34.13
N THR A 154 0.33 -23.48 -34.27
CA THR A 154 -0.32 -22.87 -35.42
C THR A 154 0.01 -21.37 -35.50
N MET A 155 -0.01 -20.82 -36.71
CA MET A 155 0.26 -19.40 -36.91
C MET A 155 -0.72 -18.52 -36.11
N GLN A 156 -2.00 -18.91 -36.02
CA GLN A 156 -2.97 -18.17 -35.19
C GLN A 156 -2.56 -18.13 -33.72
N GLN A 157 -2.09 -19.26 -33.19
CA GLN A 157 -1.67 -19.35 -31.79
C GLN A 157 -0.40 -18.53 -31.53
N ILE A 158 0.57 -18.60 -32.44
CA ILE A 158 1.79 -17.77 -32.38
C ILE A 158 1.42 -16.28 -32.41
N GLU A 159 0.51 -15.88 -33.31
CA GLU A 159 0.00 -14.50 -33.39
C GLU A 159 -0.66 -14.07 -32.08
N MET A 160 -1.49 -14.93 -31.47
CA MET A 160 -2.12 -14.64 -30.17
C MET A 160 -1.09 -14.46 -29.05
N LEU A 161 0.00 -15.25 -29.02
CA LEU A 161 1.08 -15.06 -28.04
C LEU A 161 1.79 -13.72 -28.23
N TRP A 162 2.03 -13.30 -29.47
CA TRP A 162 2.58 -11.97 -29.75
C TRP A 162 1.59 -10.86 -29.38
N LYS A 163 0.30 -11.03 -29.66
CA LYS A 163 -0.74 -10.09 -29.21
C LYS A 163 -0.78 -9.98 -27.69
N LYS A 164 -0.66 -11.10 -26.97
CA LYS A 164 -0.53 -11.12 -25.50
C LYS A 164 0.67 -10.30 -25.08
N ARG A 165 1.86 -10.57 -25.63
CA ARG A 165 3.09 -9.81 -25.34
C ARG A 165 2.94 -8.31 -25.54
N LEU A 166 2.24 -7.92 -26.60
CA LEU A 166 1.98 -6.52 -26.94
C LEU A 166 0.77 -5.91 -26.20
N GLY A 167 0.12 -6.67 -25.33
CA GLY A 167 -1.07 -6.23 -24.58
C GLY A 167 -2.34 -6.08 -25.41
N LEU A 168 -2.35 -6.56 -26.66
CA LEU A 168 -3.43 -6.39 -27.63
C LEU A 168 -4.63 -7.31 -27.40
N LEU A 169 -4.53 -8.26 -26.46
CA LEU A 169 -5.63 -9.15 -26.09
C LEU A 169 -6.49 -8.61 -24.94
N ASN A 170 -5.99 -7.62 -24.20
CA ASN A 170 -6.76 -7.01 -23.13
C ASN A 170 -7.88 -6.13 -23.75
N PRO A 171 -9.04 -6.00 -23.11
CA PRO A 171 -10.05 -5.02 -23.51
C PRO A 171 -9.44 -3.61 -23.61
N PRO A 172 -9.92 -2.75 -24.54
CA PRO A 172 -9.36 -1.41 -24.74
C PRO A 172 -9.23 -0.56 -23.47
N LEU A 173 -10.18 -0.67 -22.54
CA LEU A 173 -10.13 0.04 -21.26
C LEU A 173 -8.90 -0.35 -20.43
N GLU A 174 -8.64 -1.65 -20.27
CA GLU A 174 -7.49 -2.15 -19.54
C GLU A 174 -6.17 -1.74 -20.20
N GLN A 175 -6.11 -1.74 -21.53
CA GLN A 175 -4.94 -1.27 -22.27
C GLN A 175 -4.66 0.21 -22.01
N ILE A 176 -5.71 1.05 -21.99
CA ILE A 176 -5.59 2.47 -21.71
C ILE A 176 -5.09 2.69 -20.28
N VAL A 177 -5.74 2.06 -19.30
CA VAL A 177 -5.38 2.19 -17.88
C VAL A 177 -3.93 1.77 -17.61
N ALA A 178 -3.49 0.66 -18.21
CA ALA A 178 -2.10 0.22 -18.10
C ALA A 178 -1.09 1.26 -18.63
N ARG A 179 -1.45 1.98 -19.70
CA ARG A 179 -0.62 3.03 -20.31
C ARG A 179 -0.65 4.37 -19.59
N LEU A 180 -1.61 4.62 -18.68
CA LEU A 180 -1.64 5.84 -17.86
C LEU A 180 -0.41 5.97 -16.94
N LYS A 181 0.22 4.85 -16.60
CA LYS A 181 1.47 4.83 -15.81
C LYS A 181 2.62 5.55 -16.50
N SER A 182 2.61 5.64 -17.83
CA SER A 182 3.66 6.25 -18.63
C SER A 182 3.20 7.57 -19.23
N LYS A 183 3.20 8.65 -18.44
CA LYS A 183 2.73 9.98 -18.88
C LYS A 183 3.38 10.49 -20.18
N LEU A 184 4.64 10.13 -20.41
CA LEU A 184 5.40 10.48 -21.62
C LEU A 184 4.81 9.90 -22.92
N GLU A 185 3.99 8.84 -22.82
CA GLU A 185 3.27 8.29 -23.97
C GLU A 185 2.03 9.11 -24.34
N TRP A 186 1.69 10.13 -23.57
CA TRP A 186 0.48 10.93 -23.75
C TRP A 186 0.84 12.37 -24.13
N LYS A 187 0.08 12.92 -25.07
CA LYS A 187 0.15 14.35 -25.43
C LYS A 187 -1.20 14.99 -25.19
N GLN A 188 -1.16 16.21 -24.66
CA GLN A 188 -2.35 17.03 -24.47
C GLN A 188 -2.54 17.96 -25.66
N LEU A 189 -3.79 18.08 -26.14
CA LEU A 189 -4.24 19.05 -27.12
C LEU A 189 -5.62 19.57 -26.69
N GLY A 190 -5.67 20.81 -26.18
CA GLY A 190 -6.87 21.34 -25.54
C GLY A 190 -7.29 20.47 -24.35
N ASP A 191 -8.57 20.12 -24.29
CA ASP A 191 -9.15 19.26 -23.24
C ASP A 191 -9.01 17.75 -23.54
N THR A 192 -8.14 17.36 -24.49
CA THR A 192 -7.94 15.96 -24.86
C THR A 192 -6.49 15.52 -24.66
N TYR A 193 -6.30 14.42 -23.95
CA TYR A 193 -5.06 13.65 -23.97
C TYR A 193 -5.20 12.50 -24.96
N TYR A 194 -4.20 12.28 -25.82
CA TYR A 194 -4.14 11.12 -26.70
C TYR A 194 -2.80 10.40 -26.54
N ASN A 195 -2.83 9.06 -26.66
CA ASN A 195 -1.61 8.27 -26.62
C ASN A 195 -0.87 8.37 -27.98
N ILE A 196 0.43 8.66 -27.96
CA ILE A 196 1.23 8.88 -29.18
C ILE A 196 1.47 7.61 -29.99
N TYR A 197 1.44 6.44 -29.35
CA TYR A 197 1.62 5.15 -30.01
C TYR A 197 0.30 4.52 -30.47
N ASN A 198 -0.81 4.89 -29.83
CA ASN A 198 -2.14 4.51 -30.25
C ASN A 198 -3.13 5.68 -30.12
N PRO A 199 -3.22 6.57 -31.13
CA PRO A 199 -4.07 7.76 -31.08
C PRO A 199 -5.59 7.48 -30.97
N ASP A 200 -6.01 6.23 -31.15
CA ASP A 200 -7.37 5.81 -30.85
C ASP A 200 -7.67 5.89 -29.34
N PHE A 201 -6.65 5.81 -28.49
CA PHE A 201 -6.78 5.94 -27.04
C PHE A 201 -6.77 7.40 -26.64
N LYS A 202 -7.88 7.87 -26.07
CA LYS A 202 -8.06 9.27 -25.69
C LYS A 202 -8.64 9.38 -24.27
N LEU A 203 -8.23 10.43 -23.56
CA LEU A 203 -8.94 10.96 -22.40
C LEU A 203 -9.48 12.32 -22.79
N VAL A 204 -10.78 12.54 -22.68
CA VAL A 204 -11.42 13.82 -23.03
C VAL A 204 -12.08 14.37 -21.80
N ASP A 205 -11.68 15.57 -21.41
CA ASP A 205 -12.27 16.31 -20.30
C ASP A 205 -13.36 17.25 -20.83
N GLU A 206 -14.56 17.13 -20.29
CA GLU A 206 -15.71 17.95 -20.67
C GLU A 206 -16.19 18.74 -19.46
N TRP A 207 -16.05 20.07 -19.55
CA TRP A 207 -16.52 20.99 -18.52
C TRP A 207 -18.04 20.91 -18.37
N ASP A 208 -18.53 20.81 -17.14
CA ASP A 208 -19.96 20.87 -16.86
C ASP A 208 -20.45 22.32 -17.01
N ILE A 209 -21.02 22.65 -18.17
CA ILE A 209 -21.52 24.00 -18.50
C ILE A 209 -22.71 24.39 -17.58
N GLU A 210 -23.38 23.40 -16.96
CA GLU A 210 -24.48 23.61 -16.04
C GLU A 210 -24.04 23.72 -14.57
N ASP A 211 -22.73 23.83 -14.28
CA ASP A 211 -22.17 23.96 -12.93
C ASP A 211 -22.55 25.30 -12.26
N ARG A 212 -23.84 25.45 -11.98
CA ARG A 212 -24.44 26.41 -11.04
C ARG A 212 -24.36 25.85 -9.60
N ARG A 213 -23.47 24.89 -9.32
CA ARG A 213 -23.31 24.24 -8.00
C ARG A 213 -22.46 25.07 -7.03
N HIS A 214 -22.50 26.42 -7.12
CA HIS A 214 -21.85 27.29 -6.12
C HIS A 214 -22.29 26.97 -4.68
N ASP A 215 -23.42 26.30 -4.49
CA ASP A 215 -23.99 25.91 -3.19
C ASP A 215 -23.78 24.43 -2.79
N ASN A 216 -23.02 23.61 -3.55
CA ASN A 216 -22.83 22.18 -3.22
C ASN A 216 -21.36 21.75 -3.29
N ARG A 217 -20.49 22.49 -2.60
CA ARG A 217 -19.06 22.13 -2.48
C ARG A 217 -18.93 20.87 -1.62
N PRO A 218 -18.10 19.90 -2.02
CA PRO A 218 -17.83 18.74 -1.17
C PRO A 218 -17.04 19.18 0.06
N PHE A 219 -17.23 18.47 1.19
CA PHE A 219 -16.63 18.88 2.48
C PHE A 219 -15.10 19.03 2.42
N TYR A 220 -14.42 18.20 1.63
CA TYR A 220 -12.96 18.23 1.48
C TYR A 220 -12.45 19.48 0.76
N SER A 221 -13.30 20.22 0.04
CA SER A 221 -12.96 21.53 -0.52
C SER A 221 -12.68 22.56 0.56
N TYR A 222 -13.34 22.47 1.71
CA TYR A 222 -13.12 23.38 2.84
C TYR A 222 -11.81 23.11 3.58
N ASN A 223 -11.15 21.96 3.35
CA ASN A 223 -9.79 21.77 3.83
C ASN A 223 -8.75 22.40 2.89
N GLN A 224 -9.10 22.92 1.72
CA GLN A 224 -8.14 23.56 0.81
C GLN A 224 -7.76 24.98 1.26
N CYS A 225 -6.68 25.53 0.72
CA CYS A 225 -6.33 26.93 0.93
C CYS A 225 -7.39 27.86 0.32
N ASN A 226 -7.92 27.50 -0.84
CA ASN A 226 -9.08 28.11 -1.47
C ASN A 226 -10.17 27.04 -1.70
N GLU A 227 -11.35 27.28 -1.15
CA GLU A 227 -12.49 26.35 -1.26
C GLU A 227 -13.17 26.33 -2.64
N SER A 228 -12.73 27.16 -3.58
CA SER A 228 -13.25 27.19 -4.95
C SER A 228 -13.06 25.83 -5.63
N THR A 229 -14.17 25.26 -6.09
CA THR A 229 -14.25 23.90 -6.63
C THR A 229 -15.03 23.92 -7.92
N HIS A 230 -14.57 23.14 -8.90
CA HIS A 230 -15.25 22.96 -10.19
C HIS A 230 -15.34 21.48 -10.51
N PHE A 231 -16.36 21.10 -11.26
CA PHE A 231 -16.53 19.73 -11.73
C PHE A 231 -16.44 19.64 -13.25
N SER A 232 -15.90 18.53 -13.72
CA SER A 232 -15.90 18.16 -15.13
C SER A 232 -16.09 16.65 -15.28
N THR A 233 -16.39 16.20 -16.49
CA THR A 233 -16.53 14.78 -16.81
C THR A 233 -15.35 14.34 -17.66
N LEU A 234 -14.51 13.47 -17.12
CA LEU A 234 -13.43 12.84 -17.87
C LEU A 234 -13.93 11.53 -18.48
N LYS A 235 -13.85 11.44 -19.80
CA LYS A 235 -14.21 10.25 -20.57
C LYS A 235 -12.96 9.53 -21.03
N ILE A 236 -12.92 8.21 -20.82
CA ILE A 236 -11.94 7.33 -21.46
C ILE A 236 -12.54 6.83 -22.76
N LEU A 237 -11.90 7.12 -23.90
CA LEU A 237 -12.36 6.68 -25.21
C LEU A 237 -11.36 5.76 -25.90
N CYS A 238 -11.93 4.81 -26.66
CA CYS A 238 -11.24 4.15 -27.75
C CYS A 238 -11.96 4.51 -29.06
N ARG A 239 -11.28 5.24 -29.93
CA ARG A 239 -11.83 5.93 -31.11
C ARG A 239 -12.88 6.95 -30.69
N GLU A 240 -14.15 6.65 -30.97
CA GLU A 240 -15.32 7.45 -30.63
C GLU A 240 -16.21 6.74 -29.59
N THR A 241 -15.80 5.56 -29.11
CA THR A 241 -16.56 4.81 -28.10
C THR A 241 -16.10 5.23 -26.72
N VAL A 242 -17.01 5.75 -25.91
CA VAL A 242 -16.80 5.99 -24.48
C VAL A 242 -16.79 4.64 -23.77
N LEU A 243 -15.66 4.33 -23.14
CA LEU A 243 -15.45 3.08 -22.41
C LEU A 243 -15.81 3.22 -20.92
N LYS A 244 -15.54 4.40 -20.35
CA LYS A 244 -15.86 4.74 -18.96
C LYS A 244 -15.84 6.25 -18.77
N GLU A 245 -16.61 6.75 -17.81
CA GLU A 245 -16.70 8.16 -17.43
C GLU A 245 -16.39 8.33 -15.95
N PHE A 246 -15.84 9.48 -15.58
CA PHE A 246 -15.46 9.84 -14.22
C PHE A 246 -15.84 11.29 -13.96
N GLU A 247 -16.42 11.58 -12.79
CA GLU A 247 -16.54 12.96 -12.31
C GLU A 247 -15.17 13.38 -11.79
N ILE A 248 -14.59 14.43 -12.38
CA ILE A 248 -13.36 15.04 -11.92
C ILE A 248 -13.72 16.25 -11.07
N VAL A 249 -13.13 16.31 -9.88
CA VAL A 249 -13.18 17.48 -9.01
C VAL A 249 -11.87 18.24 -9.15
N THR A 250 -11.99 19.52 -9.45
CA THR A 250 -10.87 20.47 -9.54
C THR A 250 -10.93 21.42 -8.36
N LEU A 251 -9.92 21.33 -7.50
CA LEU A 251 -9.82 21.96 -6.19
C LEU A 251 -8.83 23.12 -6.19
N ASP A 252 -8.90 23.92 -5.12
CA ASP A 252 -7.96 24.99 -4.81
C ASP A 252 -7.77 25.99 -5.97
N SER A 253 -8.90 26.41 -6.56
CA SER A 253 -8.96 27.30 -7.73
C SER A 253 -8.26 26.79 -8.99
N GLY A 254 -8.21 25.47 -9.22
CA GLY A 254 -7.62 24.90 -10.42
C GLY A 254 -6.24 24.28 -10.23
N ARG A 255 -5.71 24.27 -9.00
CA ARG A 255 -4.36 23.75 -8.72
C ARG A 255 -4.30 22.24 -8.69
N TYR A 256 -5.38 21.57 -8.31
CA TYR A 256 -5.38 20.11 -8.18
C TYR A 256 -6.68 19.49 -8.71
N SER A 257 -6.55 18.60 -9.69
CA SER A 257 -7.66 17.83 -10.25
C SER A 257 -7.49 16.35 -9.94
N THR A 258 -8.58 15.70 -9.54
CA THR A 258 -8.63 14.28 -9.20
C THR A 258 -10.03 13.74 -9.49
N PRO A 259 -10.20 12.44 -9.78
CA PRO A 259 -11.51 11.82 -9.70
C PRO A 259 -12.16 12.08 -8.34
N ALA A 260 -13.46 12.33 -8.34
CA ALA A 260 -14.25 12.50 -7.13
C ALA A 260 -14.12 11.23 -6.28
N PRO A 261 -13.62 11.31 -5.03
CA PRO A 261 -13.42 10.14 -4.20
C PRO A 261 -14.75 9.47 -3.86
N GLU A 262 -14.77 8.16 -3.58
CA GLU A 262 -15.98 7.40 -3.27
C GLU A 262 -16.48 7.65 -1.84
N TRP A 263 -17.78 7.48 -1.60
CA TRP A 263 -18.34 7.58 -0.25
C TRP A 263 -18.20 6.29 0.55
N GLY A 264 -17.71 6.42 1.79
CA GLY A 264 -17.77 5.39 2.82
C GLY A 264 -18.75 5.78 3.93
N PHE A 265 -19.51 4.80 4.41
CA PHE A 265 -20.50 4.99 5.47
C PHE A 265 -20.27 3.98 6.58
N ILE A 266 -20.16 4.46 7.82
CA ILE A 266 -20.20 3.64 9.02
C ILE A 266 -21.60 3.77 9.60
N HIS A 267 -22.30 2.65 9.76
CA HIS A 267 -23.69 2.65 10.17
C HIS A 267 -23.84 2.53 11.69
N ASP A 268 -24.97 3.04 12.20
CA ASP A 268 -25.33 2.82 13.60
C ASP A 268 -25.62 1.32 13.83
N PRO A 269 -25.00 0.69 14.85
CA PRO A 269 -25.18 -0.74 15.10
C PRO A 269 -26.62 -1.09 15.50
N VAL A 270 -27.35 -0.14 16.09
CA VAL A 270 -28.77 -0.28 16.47
C VAL A 270 -29.68 0.13 15.30
N TYR A 271 -29.38 1.26 14.64
CA TYR A 271 -30.19 1.82 13.55
C TYR A 271 -29.44 1.79 12.22
N LYS A 272 -29.34 0.60 11.61
CA LYS A 272 -28.56 0.39 10.36
C LYS A 272 -28.90 1.30 9.17
N SER A 273 -30.06 1.94 9.17
CA SER A 273 -30.46 2.92 8.16
C SER A 273 -29.87 4.33 8.38
N GLN A 274 -29.22 4.57 9.52
CA GLN A 274 -28.55 5.82 9.86
C GLN A 274 -27.04 5.64 9.77
N SER A 275 -26.36 6.61 9.14
CA SER A 275 -24.90 6.66 9.11
C SER A 275 -24.40 7.48 10.30
N LEU A 276 -23.56 6.88 11.14
CA LEU A 276 -22.86 7.56 12.23
C LEU A 276 -21.74 8.44 11.69
N PHE A 277 -20.97 7.90 10.75
CA PHE A 277 -19.84 8.58 10.13
C PHE A 277 -19.91 8.45 8.61
N CYS A 278 -19.64 9.56 7.94
CA CYS A 278 -19.54 9.64 6.49
C CYS A 278 -18.14 10.15 6.15
N TYR A 279 -17.44 9.45 5.27
CA TYR A 279 -16.09 9.83 4.84
C TYR A 279 -15.90 9.55 3.35
N ARG A 280 -14.79 10.01 2.79
CA ARG A 280 -14.44 9.80 1.38
C ARG A 280 -13.15 9.01 1.25
N TYR A 281 -13.08 8.14 0.25
CA TYR A 281 -11.91 7.30 0.02
C TYR A 281 -11.59 7.04 -1.45
N ILE A 282 -10.37 6.61 -1.71
CA ILE A 282 -9.90 6.12 -3.01
C ILE A 282 -9.23 4.76 -2.78
N ILE A 283 -9.53 3.78 -3.65
CA ILE A 283 -8.85 2.48 -3.64
C ILE A 283 -7.67 2.52 -4.61
N LYS A 284 -6.47 2.15 -4.17
CA LYS A 284 -5.23 2.28 -4.96
C LYS A 284 -5.18 1.35 -6.17
N ASP A 285 -5.86 0.20 -6.13
CA ASP A 285 -5.95 -0.72 -7.27
C ASP A 285 -7.04 -0.35 -8.30
N SER A 286 -7.75 0.78 -8.10
CA SER A 286 -8.84 1.24 -8.98
C SER A 286 -8.35 2.05 -10.18
N ILE A 287 -9.24 2.19 -11.18
CA ILE A 287 -9.00 3.08 -12.34
C ILE A 287 -8.98 4.55 -11.88
N ASP A 288 -9.79 4.91 -10.90
CA ASP A 288 -9.85 6.25 -10.30
C ASP A 288 -8.49 6.66 -9.75
N TYR A 289 -7.80 5.76 -9.03
CA TYR A 289 -6.44 6.02 -8.58
C TYR A 289 -5.46 6.15 -9.74
N ALA A 290 -5.56 5.29 -10.77
CA ALA A 290 -4.71 5.40 -11.96
C ALA A 290 -4.87 6.75 -12.68
N ILE A 291 -6.09 7.27 -12.77
CA ILE A 291 -6.38 8.61 -13.32
C ILE A 291 -5.81 9.70 -12.41
N GLN A 292 -6.01 9.60 -11.09
CA GLN A 292 -5.44 10.55 -10.14
C GLN A 292 -3.92 10.65 -10.31
N GLN A 293 -3.22 9.52 -10.38
CA GLN A 293 -1.76 9.49 -10.59
C GLN A 293 -1.36 10.07 -11.96
N PHE A 294 -2.18 9.85 -12.99
CA PHE A 294 -1.96 10.44 -14.31
C PHE A 294 -2.08 11.97 -14.30
N LEU A 295 -3.12 12.52 -13.67
CA LEU A 295 -3.38 13.97 -13.58
C LEU A 295 -2.45 14.69 -12.59
N TYR A 296 -1.93 14.00 -11.59
CA TYR A 296 -1.11 14.58 -10.52
C TYR A 296 0.36 14.73 -10.92
N ASP A 297 0.87 15.95 -11.03
CA ASP A 297 2.28 16.28 -11.21
C ASP A 297 2.95 16.56 -9.85
N GLU A 298 3.83 15.66 -9.42
CA GLU A 298 4.55 15.78 -8.15
C GLU A 298 5.63 16.87 -8.15
N GLU A 299 6.10 17.29 -9.33
CA GLU A 299 7.09 18.37 -9.47
C GLU A 299 6.43 19.75 -9.34
N ASN A 300 5.10 19.82 -9.51
CA ASN A 300 4.34 21.04 -9.33
C ASN A 300 4.04 21.29 -7.84
N GLN A 301 4.74 22.28 -7.26
CA GLN A 301 4.61 22.62 -5.84
C GLN A 301 3.19 23.03 -5.42
N GLU A 302 2.47 23.79 -6.26
CA GLU A 302 1.10 24.20 -5.95
C GLU A 302 0.16 22.99 -5.90
N GLN A 303 0.31 22.07 -6.86
CA GLN A 303 -0.47 20.84 -6.91
C GLN A 303 -0.14 19.90 -5.76
N TRP A 304 1.14 19.79 -5.38
CA TRP A 304 1.59 19.04 -4.22
C TRP A 304 0.95 19.55 -2.92
N MET A 305 0.96 20.87 -2.69
CA MET A 305 0.35 21.46 -1.49
C MET A 305 -1.16 21.19 -1.43
N ALA A 306 -1.87 21.39 -2.54
CA ALA A 306 -3.32 21.16 -2.62
C ALA A 306 -3.68 19.68 -2.42
N LYS A 307 -2.87 18.76 -2.99
CA LYS A 307 -3.03 17.32 -2.78
C LYS A 307 -2.76 16.92 -1.34
N GLN A 308 -1.74 17.47 -0.69
CA GLN A 308 -1.44 17.17 0.72
C GLN A 308 -2.65 17.49 1.62
N ARG A 309 -3.28 18.65 1.40
CA ARG A 309 -4.49 19.05 2.13
C ARG A 309 -5.71 18.19 1.76
N PHE A 310 -5.80 17.71 0.52
CA PHE A 310 -6.82 16.73 0.14
C PHE A 310 -6.61 15.40 0.89
N ASP A 311 -5.40 14.87 0.89
CA ASP A 311 -5.04 13.60 1.51
C ASP A 311 -5.22 13.60 3.03
N GLU A 312 -5.14 14.76 3.69
CA GLU A 312 -5.44 14.92 5.12
C GLU A 312 -6.84 14.42 5.53
N VAL A 313 -7.82 14.48 4.62
CA VAL A 313 -9.24 14.16 4.90
C VAL A 313 -9.82 13.08 4.00
N ILE A 314 -9.03 12.53 3.09
CA ILE A 314 -9.41 11.45 2.17
C ILE A 314 -8.61 10.20 2.50
N LEU A 315 -9.32 9.07 2.64
CA LEU A 315 -8.70 7.80 2.96
C LEU A 315 -8.22 7.09 1.71
N TYR A 316 -7.05 6.46 1.77
CA TYR A 316 -6.53 5.62 0.69
C TYR A 316 -6.40 4.18 1.16
N PHE A 317 -7.18 3.27 0.56
CA PHE A 317 -7.09 1.83 0.82
C PHE A 317 -6.30 1.15 -0.29
N GLU A 318 -5.57 0.08 0.02
CA GLU A 318 -4.84 -0.71 -0.98
C GLU A 318 -5.80 -1.39 -1.94
N ASN A 319 -6.87 -1.98 -1.40
CA ASN A 319 -7.90 -2.71 -2.13
C ASN A 319 -9.24 -2.66 -1.37
N LYS A 320 -10.26 -3.31 -1.93
CA LYS A 320 -11.60 -3.38 -1.31
C LYS A 320 -11.63 -4.16 0.01
N GLU A 321 -10.81 -5.20 0.13
CA GLU A 321 -10.74 -6.04 1.34
C GLU A 321 -10.23 -5.25 2.55
N GLU A 322 -9.15 -4.47 2.41
CA GLU A 322 -8.65 -3.61 3.49
C GLU A 322 -9.73 -2.60 3.94
N GLN A 323 -10.50 -2.07 2.99
CA GLN A 323 -11.58 -1.14 3.30
C GLN A 323 -12.70 -1.80 4.13
N GLU A 324 -13.06 -3.04 3.81
CA GLU A 324 -14.07 -3.83 4.54
C GLU A 324 -13.58 -4.23 5.94
N GLU A 325 -12.31 -4.63 6.06
CA GLU A 325 -11.70 -4.95 7.36
C GLU A 325 -11.58 -3.71 8.25
N PHE A 326 -11.21 -2.56 7.66
CA PHE A 326 -11.18 -1.28 8.35
C PHE A 326 -12.58 -0.91 8.88
N HIS A 327 -13.62 -1.04 8.05
CA HIS A 327 -15.02 -0.83 8.46
C HIS A 327 -15.39 -1.66 9.67
N LYS A 328 -15.15 -2.96 9.61
CA LYS A 328 -15.43 -3.87 10.71
C LYS A 328 -14.67 -3.47 11.98
N THR A 329 -13.42 -3.07 11.84
CA THR A 329 -12.59 -2.66 12.99
C THR A 329 -13.14 -1.39 13.66
N ILE A 330 -13.64 -0.42 12.89
CA ILE A 330 -14.30 0.77 13.40
C ILE A 330 -15.56 0.40 14.19
N GLU A 331 -16.42 -0.46 13.62
CA GLU A 331 -17.68 -0.91 14.24
C GLU A 331 -17.44 -1.72 15.53
N ASP A 332 -16.40 -2.55 15.56
CA ASP A 332 -16.05 -3.39 16.70
C ASP A 332 -15.40 -2.60 17.86
N ASN A 333 -14.93 -1.37 17.64
CA ASN A 333 -14.13 -0.61 18.62
C ASN A 333 -14.61 0.85 18.83
N PRO A 334 -15.89 1.11 19.12
CA PRO A 334 -16.46 2.47 19.15
C PRO A 334 -15.77 3.40 20.15
N ASP A 335 -15.43 2.93 21.36
CA ASP A 335 -14.73 3.74 22.38
C ASP A 335 -13.34 4.20 21.91
N THR A 336 -12.66 3.37 21.12
CA THR A 336 -11.36 3.72 20.56
C THR A 336 -11.54 4.75 19.45
N VAL A 337 -12.55 4.58 18.59
CA VAL A 337 -12.86 5.51 17.50
C VAL A 337 -13.22 6.90 18.03
N GLU A 338 -14.02 6.97 19.10
CA GLU A 338 -14.40 8.26 19.71
C GLU A 338 -13.18 9.05 20.20
N GLN A 339 -12.10 8.38 20.65
CA GLN A 339 -10.87 9.08 21.02
C GLN A 339 -10.22 9.80 19.83
N TYR A 340 -10.21 9.18 18.65
CA TYR A 340 -9.68 9.81 17.43
C TYR A 340 -10.60 10.95 16.96
N ILE A 341 -11.92 10.80 17.10
CA ILE A 341 -12.89 11.85 16.80
C ILE A 341 -12.71 13.06 17.73
N GLU A 342 -12.56 12.83 19.04
CA GLU A 342 -12.29 13.88 20.03
C GLU A 342 -10.96 14.60 19.77
N ASP A 343 -9.91 13.87 19.39
CA ASP A 343 -8.64 14.47 19.00
C ASP A 343 -8.81 15.39 17.77
N ALA A 344 -9.55 14.93 16.75
CA ALA A 344 -9.84 15.74 15.57
C ALA A 344 -10.74 16.94 15.88
N ARG A 345 -11.62 16.87 16.90
CA ARG A 345 -12.43 18.01 17.38
C ARG A 345 -11.59 19.15 17.96
N LEU A 346 -10.34 18.89 18.38
CA LEU A 346 -9.45 19.93 18.91
C LEU A 346 -9.03 20.94 17.83
N ARG A 347 -9.01 20.54 16.55
CA ARG A 347 -8.65 21.41 15.43
C ARG A 347 -9.70 22.51 15.23
N HIS A 348 -9.24 23.69 14.82
CA HIS A 348 -10.13 24.76 14.38
C HIS A 348 -10.50 24.58 12.90
N TYR A 349 -11.81 24.59 12.59
CA TYR A 349 -12.35 24.45 11.24
C TYR A 349 -13.02 25.76 10.81
N HIS A 350 -12.53 26.35 9.72
CA HIS A 350 -13.12 27.55 9.13
C HIS A 350 -13.90 27.17 7.87
N ILE A 351 -15.23 27.36 7.90
CA ILE A 351 -16.12 27.06 6.77
C ILE A 351 -16.74 28.37 6.29
N SER A 352 -16.50 28.72 5.03
CA SER A 352 -17.08 29.91 4.41
C SER A 352 -18.50 29.58 3.90
N SER A 353 -19.45 29.50 4.84
CA SER A 353 -20.88 29.36 4.54
C SER A 353 -21.74 30.08 5.59
N ASN A 354 -22.85 30.66 5.13
CA ASN A 354 -23.85 31.28 5.98
C ASN A 354 -24.90 30.27 6.50
N ASN A 355 -24.90 29.04 6.02
CA ASN A 355 -25.83 28.00 6.41
C ASN A 355 -25.27 27.19 7.60
N LYS A 356 -25.84 27.39 8.79
CA LYS A 356 -25.38 26.71 10.01
C LYS A 356 -25.45 25.18 9.96
N LEU A 357 -26.43 24.62 9.24
CA LEU A 357 -26.56 23.17 9.11
C LEU A 357 -25.47 22.59 8.21
N GLU A 358 -25.17 23.28 7.11
CA GLU A 358 -24.06 22.94 6.21
C GLU A 358 -22.72 23.05 6.94
N VAL A 359 -22.48 24.15 7.66
CA VAL A 359 -21.26 24.32 8.45
C VAL A 359 -21.07 23.17 9.44
N LYS A 360 -22.13 22.76 10.14
CA LYS A 360 -22.06 21.63 11.06
C LYS A 360 -21.74 20.32 10.32
N ASP A 361 -22.48 20.01 9.26
CA ASP A 361 -22.31 18.79 8.47
C ASP A 361 -20.90 18.67 7.85
N VAL A 362 -20.37 19.77 7.32
CA VAL A 362 -19.01 19.84 6.79
C VAL A 362 -17.97 19.62 7.88
N ILE A 363 -18.13 20.29 9.04
CA ILE A 363 -17.23 20.11 10.18
C ILE A 363 -17.23 18.65 10.66
N ASP A 364 -18.40 18.04 10.82
CA ASP A 364 -18.53 16.64 11.25
C ASP A 364 -17.83 15.68 10.27
N LYS A 365 -17.92 15.93 8.95
CA LYS A 365 -17.23 15.16 7.90
C LYS A 365 -15.72 15.41 7.88
N LEU A 366 -15.26 16.63 8.10
CA LEU A 366 -13.83 16.94 8.21
C LEU A 366 -13.21 16.26 9.43
N ILE A 367 -13.87 16.35 10.59
CA ILE A 367 -13.47 15.64 11.82
C ILE A 367 -13.35 14.14 11.53
N THR A 368 -14.36 13.56 10.87
CA THR A 368 -14.34 12.15 10.48
C THR A 368 -13.14 11.83 9.60
N GLY A 369 -12.88 12.64 8.56
CA GLY A 369 -11.74 12.45 7.66
C GLY A 369 -10.38 12.45 8.37
N PHE A 370 -10.13 13.46 9.22
CA PHE A 370 -8.89 13.54 10.01
C PHE A 370 -8.74 12.35 10.98
N ALA A 371 -9.80 12.05 11.73
CA ALA A 371 -9.80 10.97 12.71
C ALA A 371 -9.56 9.62 12.03
N PHE A 372 -10.24 9.35 10.92
CA PHE A 372 -10.15 8.08 10.21
C PHE A 372 -8.83 7.91 9.48
N ASN A 373 -8.22 8.97 8.96
CA ASN A 373 -6.87 8.90 8.41
C ASN A 373 -5.83 8.53 9.48
N ARG A 374 -5.92 9.14 10.67
CA ARG A 374 -5.05 8.75 11.78
C ARG A 374 -5.33 7.32 12.25
N PHE A 375 -6.61 6.93 12.35
CA PHE A 375 -6.99 5.57 12.72
C PHE A 375 -6.46 4.55 11.71
N LEU A 376 -6.56 4.82 10.39
CA LEU A 376 -6.08 3.95 9.32
C LEU A 376 -4.56 3.77 9.39
N PHE A 377 -3.82 4.85 9.67
CA PHE A 377 -2.38 4.78 9.91
C PHE A 377 -2.04 3.83 11.08
N ASP A 378 -2.73 3.97 12.21
CA ASP A 378 -2.52 3.11 13.38
C ASP A 378 -2.99 1.68 13.15
N TYR A 379 -4.11 1.48 12.42
CA TYR A 379 -4.63 0.18 12.01
C TYR A 379 -3.59 -0.62 11.24
N ARG A 380 -2.98 -0.03 10.21
CA ARG A 380 -1.93 -0.66 9.40
C ARG A 380 -0.69 -1.04 10.22
N ARG A 381 -0.34 -0.24 11.22
CA ARG A 381 0.76 -0.57 12.14
C ARG A 381 0.39 -1.75 13.04
N ARG A 382 -0.85 -1.80 13.56
CA ARG A 382 -1.34 -2.92 14.37
C ARG A 382 -1.39 -4.23 13.58
N THR A 383 -1.82 -4.20 12.31
CA THR A 383 -1.82 -5.40 11.45
C THR A 383 -0.42 -5.93 11.15
N GLN A 384 0.60 -5.06 11.20
CA GLN A 384 2.02 -5.43 11.14
C GLN A 384 2.58 -5.92 12.49
N GLY A 385 1.75 -6.06 13.52
CA GLY A 385 2.15 -6.53 14.85
C GLY A 385 2.78 -5.46 15.74
N ILE A 386 2.68 -4.18 15.37
CA ILE A 386 3.17 -3.06 16.19
C ILE A 386 2.13 -2.73 17.27
N ASP A 387 2.58 -2.70 18.53
CA ASP A 387 1.76 -2.31 19.68
C ASP A 387 1.63 -0.78 19.75
N VAL A 388 0.62 -0.24 19.08
CA VAL A 388 0.33 1.21 19.01
C VAL A 388 -0.36 1.69 20.28
N LYS A 389 0.27 2.64 20.99
CA LYS A 389 -0.22 3.12 22.30
C LYS A 389 -0.39 4.64 22.36
N ARG A 390 -1.55 5.10 22.85
CA ARG A 390 -1.79 6.53 23.08
C ARG A 390 -0.89 7.07 24.20
N ILE A 391 -0.01 8.02 23.88
CA ILE A 391 0.77 8.76 24.87
C ILE A 391 -0.13 9.76 25.60
N LYS A 392 -0.13 9.71 26.94
CA LYS A 392 -0.81 10.66 27.82
C LYS A 392 0.09 11.76 28.34
N SER A 393 1.35 11.43 28.63
CA SER A 393 2.32 12.40 29.09
C SER A 393 3.74 11.98 28.75
N VAL A 394 4.59 12.99 28.62
CA VAL A 394 6.00 12.88 28.30
C VAL A 394 6.77 13.62 29.38
N ARG A 395 7.81 12.98 29.91
CA ARG A 395 8.79 13.64 30.77
C ARG A 395 10.15 13.56 30.11
N VAL A 396 10.79 14.71 29.92
CA VAL A 396 12.19 14.80 29.50
C VAL A 396 13.01 15.24 30.68
N LEU A 397 14.11 14.56 30.92
CA LEU A 397 15.14 14.93 31.87
C LEU A 397 16.43 15.14 31.12
N ASN A 398 17.13 16.23 31.36
CA ASN A 398 18.48 16.46 30.86
C ASN A 398 19.35 16.89 32.05
N THR A 399 20.51 16.27 32.23
CA THR A 399 21.41 16.48 33.38
C THR A 399 22.84 16.63 32.89
N SER A 400 23.52 17.69 33.30
CA SER A 400 24.94 17.89 33.02
C SER A 400 25.81 17.00 33.93
N MET A 401 26.94 16.53 33.39
CA MET A 401 27.85 15.60 34.04
C MET A 401 29.30 16.08 34.01
N GLY A 402 30.10 15.57 34.95
CA GLY A 402 31.54 15.79 34.97
C GLY A 402 31.90 17.23 35.30
N LEU A 403 32.86 17.79 34.55
CA LEU A 403 33.42 19.12 34.80
C LEU A 403 32.51 20.27 34.34
N ILE A 404 31.50 19.99 33.51
CA ILE A 404 30.55 20.99 33.02
C ILE A 404 29.29 21.12 33.89
N ALA A 405 29.18 20.31 34.96
CA ALA A 405 28.08 20.42 35.92
C ALA A 405 28.25 21.69 36.79
N SER A 406 27.38 22.67 36.58
CA SER A 406 27.31 23.92 37.36
C SER A 406 26.51 23.72 38.66
N ASP A 407 26.89 24.44 39.72
CA ASP A 407 26.13 24.48 40.98
C ASP A 407 24.88 25.38 40.88
N GLU A 408 24.74 26.19 39.82
CA GLU A 408 23.55 27.05 39.62
C GLU A 408 22.39 26.28 38.99
N ILE A 409 22.62 25.67 37.82
CA ILE A 409 21.65 24.82 37.12
C ILE A 409 22.42 23.64 36.53
N SER A 410 22.09 22.43 36.98
CA SER A 410 22.70 21.18 36.49
C SER A 410 21.71 20.28 35.78
N LYS A 411 20.40 20.60 35.82
CA LYS A 411 19.37 19.71 35.30
C LYS A 411 18.10 20.45 34.87
N HIS A 412 17.58 20.07 33.72
CA HIS A 412 16.29 20.49 33.18
C HIS A 412 15.31 19.32 33.23
N GLN A 413 14.07 19.58 33.66
CA GLN A 413 12.98 18.63 33.58
C GLN A 413 11.79 19.29 32.87
N LEU A 414 11.32 18.64 31.82
CA LEU A 414 10.07 18.98 31.14
C LEU A 414 9.02 17.93 31.46
N ASP A 415 7.86 18.35 31.95
CA ASP A 415 6.67 17.51 32.13
C ASP A 415 5.56 18.02 31.21
N ILE A 416 5.23 17.22 30.19
CA ILE A 416 4.26 17.54 29.15
C ILE A 416 3.06 16.58 29.29
N SER A 417 1.84 17.10 29.37
CA SER A 417 0.62 16.28 29.58
C SER A 417 -0.46 16.61 28.57
N GLU A 418 -1.10 15.59 27.98
CA GLU A 418 -2.18 15.70 26.98
C GLU A 418 -3.34 16.63 27.38
N SER A 419 -3.46 16.95 28.68
CA SER A 419 -4.38 17.94 29.23
C SER A 419 -4.14 19.39 28.75
N GLY A 420 -3.02 19.68 28.10
CA GLY A 420 -2.64 21.04 27.67
C GLY A 420 -1.67 21.73 28.62
N THR A 421 -1.02 20.99 29.54
CA THR A 421 -0.12 21.58 30.55
C THR A 421 1.32 21.17 30.27
N LEU A 422 2.23 22.14 30.32
CA LEU A 422 3.67 21.93 30.25
C LEU A 422 4.33 22.59 31.46
N GLU A 423 5.19 21.86 32.16
CA GLU A 423 5.99 22.39 33.27
C GLU A 423 7.49 22.21 32.95
N HIS A 424 8.26 23.29 33.10
CA HIS A 424 9.71 23.28 32.96
C HIS A 424 10.34 23.62 34.31
N SER A 425 11.00 22.62 34.90
CA SER A 425 11.67 22.74 36.20
C SER A 425 13.19 22.72 36.04
N LEU A 426 13.86 23.65 36.71
CA LEU A 426 15.32 23.78 36.76
C LEU A 426 15.83 23.35 38.13
N PHE A 427 16.88 22.54 38.16
CA PHE A 427 17.47 22.02 39.39
C PHE A 427 18.96 22.36 39.43
N ASN A 428 19.45 22.64 40.64
CA ASN A 428 20.87 22.68 40.93
C ASN A 428 21.40 21.29 41.30
N ARG A 429 22.70 21.20 41.52
CA ARG A 429 23.39 19.95 41.81
C ARG A 429 23.07 19.36 43.19
N ASP A 430 22.84 20.22 44.17
CA ASP A 430 22.79 19.86 45.59
C ASP A 430 21.36 19.64 46.14
N SER A 431 20.33 20.04 45.39
CA SER A 431 18.93 19.97 45.81
C SER A 431 18.08 19.09 44.89
N ASN A 432 17.27 18.24 45.51
CA ASN A 432 16.21 17.51 44.81
C ASN A 432 14.94 18.35 44.58
N LYS A 433 14.89 19.60 45.07
CA LYS A 433 13.81 20.54 44.81
C LYS A 433 14.20 21.48 43.66
N PRO A 434 13.26 21.82 42.77
CA PRO A 434 13.55 22.76 41.70
C PRO A 434 13.86 24.14 42.27
N VAL A 435 14.85 24.79 41.68
CA VAL A 435 15.23 26.19 41.95
C VAL A 435 14.18 27.11 41.34
N GLU A 436 13.78 26.81 40.10
CA GLU A 436 12.76 27.55 39.36
C GLU A 436 11.81 26.58 38.65
N VAL A 437 10.55 26.98 38.52
CA VAL A 437 9.48 26.21 37.86
C VAL A 437 8.65 27.14 37.01
N TYR A 438 8.65 26.90 35.71
CA TYR A 438 7.82 27.59 34.73
C TYR A 438 6.64 26.71 34.32
N LYS A 439 5.46 27.30 34.19
CA LYS A 439 4.22 26.59 33.88
C LYS A 439 3.54 27.25 32.68
N TYR A 440 3.25 26.44 31.68
CA TYR A 440 2.67 26.87 30.42
C TYR A 440 1.36 26.14 30.16
N ILE A 441 0.46 26.85 29.49
CA ILE A 441 -0.75 26.28 28.91
C ILE A 441 -0.53 26.21 27.41
N VAL A 442 -0.48 24.99 26.89
CA VAL A 442 -0.30 24.71 25.47
C VAL A 442 -1.66 24.42 24.86
N ASP A 443 -1.91 24.93 23.66
CA ASP A 443 -3.10 24.59 22.90
C ASP A 443 -3.21 23.07 22.71
N LYS A 444 -4.39 22.52 23.01
CA LYS A 444 -4.59 21.07 23.07
C LYS A 444 -4.42 20.41 21.70
N TYR A 445 -4.75 21.09 20.60
CA TYR A 445 -4.56 20.55 19.26
C TYR A 445 -3.08 20.39 18.95
N TRP A 446 -2.29 21.45 19.11
CA TRP A 446 -0.84 21.40 18.88
C TRP A 446 -0.14 20.37 19.77
N LEU A 447 -0.61 20.24 21.01
CA LEU A 447 -0.09 19.24 21.92
C LEU A 447 -0.42 17.81 21.48
N ARG A 448 -1.67 17.56 21.07
CA ARG A 448 -2.12 16.25 20.60
C ARG A 448 -1.38 15.83 19.34
N GLU A 449 -1.17 16.77 18.41
CA GLU A 449 -0.36 16.58 17.21
C GLU A 449 1.09 16.22 17.53
N PHE A 450 1.72 16.90 18.49
CA PHE A 450 3.06 16.54 18.95
C PHE A 450 3.13 15.12 19.51
N LEU A 451 2.18 14.73 20.36
CA LEU A 451 2.16 13.40 20.94
C LEU A 451 1.85 12.30 19.90
N ASN A 452 1.02 12.61 18.89
CA ASN A 452 0.73 11.72 17.75
C ASN A 452 1.92 11.54 16.82
N PHE A 453 2.75 12.59 16.69
CA PHE A 453 4.04 12.55 16.00
C PHE A 453 5.07 11.71 16.78
N LEU A 454 5.14 11.87 18.11
CA LEU A 454 6.13 11.21 18.94
C LEU A 454 5.93 9.69 19.05
N GLU A 455 4.69 9.21 19.06
CA GLU A 455 4.34 7.80 19.25
C GLU A 455 4.98 6.86 18.20
N PRO A 456 4.82 7.05 16.88
CA PRO A 456 5.41 6.14 15.90
C PRO A 456 6.95 6.12 15.95
N ILE A 457 7.58 7.28 16.17
CA ILE A 457 9.04 7.43 16.25
C ILE A 457 9.58 6.67 17.45
N THR A 458 9.05 6.97 18.63
CA THR A 458 9.53 6.38 19.88
C THR A 458 9.17 4.92 20.03
N THR A 459 8.18 4.41 19.29
CA THR A 459 7.91 2.97 19.21
C THR A 459 9.11 2.21 18.64
N GLY A 460 9.75 2.77 17.59
CA GLY A 460 10.94 2.20 16.96
C GLY A 460 12.26 2.42 17.72
N TRP A 461 12.32 3.39 18.63
CA TRP A 461 13.54 3.65 19.41
C TRP A 461 13.88 2.50 20.37
N GLY A 462 15.19 2.22 20.49
CA GLY A 462 15.73 1.43 21.59
C GLY A 462 15.57 2.13 22.94
N ASN A 463 15.95 1.46 24.02
CA ASN A 463 15.82 2.02 25.38
C ASN A 463 17.10 2.75 25.85
N ASN A 464 18.21 2.64 25.10
CA ASN A 464 19.51 3.16 25.53
C ASN A 464 20.34 3.64 24.33
N PHE A 465 20.72 4.93 24.36
CA PHE A 465 21.57 5.63 23.40
C PHE A 465 22.82 6.21 24.09
N THR A 466 23.23 5.61 25.22
CA THR A 466 24.41 6.03 25.98
C THR A 466 25.69 5.50 25.33
N HIS A 467 26.68 6.37 25.17
CA HIS A 467 28.07 6.07 24.81
C HIS A 467 29.02 6.43 25.97
N ASP A 468 30.23 5.88 25.98
CA ASP A 468 31.21 6.23 27.01
C ASP A 468 31.66 7.69 26.82
N MET A 469 31.51 8.51 27.87
CA MET A 469 31.93 9.90 27.88
C MET A 469 32.46 10.34 29.26
N LEU A 470 33.40 11.28 29.27
CA LEU A 470 34.04 11.81 30.48
C LEU A 470 33.25 12.97 31.09
N ASP A 471 32.67 13.81 30.23
CA ASP A 471 31.86 14.98 30.54
C ASP A 471 30.83 15.21 29.41
N GLY A 472 29.70 15.83 29.72
CA GLY A 472 28.60 16.00 28.76
C GLY A 472 27.23 16.06 29.42
N TYR A 473 26.18 15.74 28.66
CA TYR A 473 24.79 15.70 29.12
C TYR A 473 24.22 14.29 29.03
N GLU A 474 23.48 13.87 30.05
CA GLU A 474 22.65 12.68 30.01
C GLU A 474 21.18 13.07 29.98
N TRP A 475 20.40 12.39 29.15
CA TRP A 475 18.98 12.59 29.03
C TRP A 475 18.18 11.33 29.30
N ILE A 476 16.96 11.52 29.80
CA ILE A 476 15.97 10.46 30.03
C ILE A 476 14.62 10.95 29.52
N LEU A 477 14.08 10.25 28.53
CA LEU A 477 12.72 10.40 28.03
C LEU A 477 11.82 9.33 28.63
N THR A 478 10.77 9.74 29.35
CA THR A 478 9.76 8.85 29.92
C THR A 478 8.41 9.12 29.26
N LEU A 479 7.86 8.10 28.61
CA LEU A 479 6.54 8.13 27.99
C LEU A 479 5.57 7.35 28.89
N LYS A 480 4.42 7.95 29.22
CA LYS A 480 3.33 7.26 29.91
C LYS A 480 2.15 7.10 28.96
N TYR A 481 1.64 5.88 28.87
CA TYR A 481 0.58 5.52 27.94
C TYR A 481 -0.80 5.43 28.62
N SER A 482 -1.86 5.40 27.80
CA SER A 482 -3.25 5.35 28.27
C SER A 482 -3.60 4.07 29.03
N ASP A 483 -2.94 2.95 28.70
CA ASP A 483 -3.04 1.64 29.36
C ASP A 483 -2.30 1.58 30.72
N GLY A 484 -1.65 2.68 31.14
CA GLY A 484 -0.87 2.77 32.38
C GLY A 484 0.56 2.25 32.26
N SER A 485 0.95 1.67 31.12
CA SER A 485 2.33 1.28 30.85
C SER A 485 3.22 2.51 30.64
N LYS A 486 4.54 2.32 30.74
CA LYS A 486 5.53 3.37 30.50
C LYS A 486 6.73 2.85 29.71
N LYS A 487 7.31 3.71 28.88
CA LYS A 487 8.60 3.47 28.21
C LYS A 487 9.61 4.50 28.72
N ILE A 488 10.80 4.03 29.06
CA ILE A 488 11.91 4.88 29.52
C ILE A 488 13.05 4.67 28.54
N ILE A 489 13.53 5.76 27.96
CA ILE A 489 14.61 5.81 27.00
C ILE A 489 15.66 6.75 27.58
N LYS A 490 16.92 6.34 27.58
CA LYS A 490 18.02 7.17 28.07
C LYS A 490 19.13 7.27 27.03
N GLY A 491 19.93 8.31 27.12
CA GLY A 491 21.10 8.49 26.26
C GLY A 491 21.95 9.67 26.68
N ASN A 492 23.05 9.86 25.95
CA ASN A 492 23.90 11.04 26.06
C ASN A 492 24.38 11.57 24.69
N ALA A 493 23.83 10.99 23.63
CA ALA A 493 23.88 11.48 22.27
C ALA A 493 22.44 11.62 21.76
N GLY A 494 22.23 12.43 20.72
CA GLY A 494 20.91 12.62 20.13
C GLY A 494 20.31 11.28 19.67
N PRO A 495 19.03 10.98 20.00
CA PRO A 495 18.41 9.74 19.56
C PRO A 495 18.22 9.75 18.05
N TYR A 496 18.58 8.64 17.40
CA TYR A 496 18.36 8.44 15.96
C TYR A 496 17.45 7.23 15.73
N PRO A 497 16.45 7.32 14.82
CA PRO A 497 16.15 8.45 13.92
C PRO A 497 15.32 9.57 14.58
N GLU A 498 15.39 10.78 14.01
CA GLU A 498 14.47 11.93 14.25
C GLU A 498 14.51 12.65 15.62
N GLY A 499 15.55 12.45 16.44
CA GLY A 499 15.72 13.16 17.71
C GLY A 499 15.71 14.68 17.58
N GLU A 500 16.39 15.23 16.57
CA GLU A 500 16.44 16.68 16.31
C GLU A 500 15.05 17.27 16.01
N GLU A 501 14.21 16.56 15.27
CA GLU A 501 12.86 17.01 14.94
C GLU A 501 11.93 16.94 16.17
N VAL A 502 12.09 15.91 17.01
CA VAL A 502 11.39 15.82 18.31
C VAL A 502 11.77 17.02 19.17
N GLU A 503 13.06 17.34 19.27
CA GLU A 503 13.55 18.49 20.02
C GLU A 503 12.98 19.81 19.48
N ARG A 504 13.06 20.01 18.16
CA ARG A 504 12.51 21.19 17.49
C ARG A 504 11.03 21.37 17.78
N ARG A 505 10.24 20.29 17.74
CA ARG A 505 8.80 20.34 18.04
C ARG A 505 8.51 20.67 19.49
N ILE A 506 9.29 20.15 20.45
CA ILE A 506 9.15 20.52 21.86
C ILE A 506 9.40 22.03 22.04
N ARG A 507 10.47 22.56 21.43
CA ARG A 507 10.85 23.98 21.53
C ARG A 507 9.79 24.95 21.01
N VAL A 508 8.93 24.52 20.08
CA VAL A 508 7.85 25.34 19.51
C VAL A 508 6.47 25.05 20.12
N LEU A 509 6.36 24.18 21.13
CA LEU A 509 5.09 23.96 21.83
C LEU A 509 4.62 25.23 22.56
N THR A 510 5.56 26.05 23.02
CA THR A 510 5.30 27.29 23.74
C THR A 510 6.52 28.21 23.68
N ASP A 511 6.33 29.48 24.00
CA ASP A 511 7.43 30.43 24.13
C ASP A 511 8.06 30.29 25.53
N PHE A 512 9.13 29.51 25.63
CA PHE A 512 9.82 29.27 26.89
C PHE A 512 10.54 30.53 27.40
N GLU A 513 10.41 30.85 28.69
CA GLU A 513 11.21 31.91 29.32
C GLU A 513 12.70 31.54 29.39
N ILE A 514 13.00 30.25 29.59
CA ILE A 514 14.35 29.71 29.54
C ILE A 514 14.36 28.54 28.57
N GLU A 515 15.25 28.62 27.59
CA GLU A 515 15.39 27.57 26.59
C GLU A 515 15.72 26.21 27.26
N PRO A 516 14.91 25.16 27.07
CA PRO A 516 15.15 23.90 27.74
C PRO A 516 16.27 23.09 27.07
N MET A 517 17.04 22.36 27.88
CA MET A 517 17.90 21.27 27.38
C MET A 517 17.09 19.97 27.34
N ILE A 518 17.17 19.24 26.21
CA ILE A 518 16.28 18.10 25.90
C ILE A 518 17.11 16.82 25.71
N PHE A 519 17.76 16.63 24.55
CA PHE A 519 18.63 15.48 24.26
C PHE A 519 20.12 15.82 24.33
#